data_AF-A0A959LJY8-F1
#
_entry.id   AF-A0A959LJY8-F1
#
_cell.length_a   1.000
_cell.length_b   1.000
_cell.length_c   1.000
_cell.angle_alpha   90.00
_cell.angle_beta   90.00
_cell.angle_gamma   90.00
#
_symmetry.space_group_name_H-M   'P 1'
#
loop_
_entity.id
_entity.type
_entity.pdbx_description
1 polymer ?
#
loop_
_entity_poly.entity_id
_entity_poly.type
_entity_poly.pdbx_seq_one_letter_code
_entity_poly.pdbx_strand_id
1 'polypeptide(L)' 'MATQKQAAPSKGFIEVSGARVHNLKNLDVSIPKNKLVVITGISGSGKSSLAFDTIFAEGQRRYMESFAA' A
#
# COMPACT_ATOMS: atom_id res chain seq x y z
N MET A 1 39.15 0.42 -10.37
CA MET A 1 38.31 1.21 -11.31
C MET A 1 37.03 0.43 -11.53
N ALA A 2 35.99 0.74 -10.74
CA ALA A 2 34.72 1.34 -11.21
C ALA A 2 34.05 0.49 -12.29
N THR A 3 32.88 -0.12 -12.06
CA THR A 3 31.62 0.64 -11.90
C THR A 3 30.63 -0.10 -11.00
N GLN A 4 30.25 0.54 -9.89
CA GLN A 4 29.10 0.15 -9.09
C GLN A 4 27.83 0.31 -9.95
N LYS A 5 27.12 -0.79 -10.20
CA LYS A 5 25.78 -0.77 -10.77
C LYS A 5 24.86 -0.17 -9.71
N GLN A 6 24.64 1.13 -9.79
CA GLN A 6 23.65 1.83 -8.97
C GLN A 6 22.32 1.09 -9.08
N ALA A 7 21.88 0.47 -7.99
CA ALA A 7 20.49 0.04 -7.86
C ALA A 7 19.65 1.31 -7.89
N ALA A 8 19.10 1.64 -9.06
CA ALA A 8 18.13 2.71 -9.21
C ALA A 8 17.10 2.60 -8.08
N PRO A 9 16.68 3.70 -7.43
CA PRO A 9 15.63 3.61 -6.43
C PRO A 9 14.44 2.97 -7.13
N SER A 10 14.07 1.76 -6.73
CA SER A 10 12.94 1.05 -7.31
C SER A 10 11.78 2.04 -7.42
N LYS A 11 11.15 2.14 -8.59
CA LYS A 11 9.88 2.85 -8.75
C LYS A 11 8.84 2.07 -7.95
N GLY A 12 8.93 2.13 -6.63
CA GLY A 12 8.24 1.25 -5.71
C GLY A 12 6.86 1.82 -5.46
N PHE A 13 5.85 1.18 -6.01
CA PHE A 13 4.47 1.41 -5.61
C PHE A 13 4.05 0.32 -4.63
N ILE A 14 3.17 0.67 -3.70
CA ILE A 14 2.33 -0.28 -2.98
C ILE A 14 1.13 -0.49 -3.89
N GLU A 15 1.06 -1.67 -4.50
CA GLU A 15 -0.05 -2.05 -5.36
C GLU A 15 -1.07 -2.81 -4.52
N VAL A 16 -2.28 -2.29 -4.49
CA VAL A 16 -3.44 -2.94 -3.91
C VAL A 16 -4.35 -3.28 -5.07
N SER A 17 -4.56 -4.56 -5.33
CA SER A 17 -5.47 -5.05 -6.35
C SER A 17 -6.65 -5.76 -5.73
N GLY A 18 -7.84 -5.55 -6.29
CA GLY A 18 -9.07 -6.22 -5.90
C GLY A 18 -9.54 -5.92 -4.48
N ALA A 19 -9.31 -4.72 -3.94
CA ALA A 19 -9.76 -4.38 -2.60
C ALA A 19 -11.30 -4.42 -2.51
N ARG A 20 -11.82 -5.26 -1.62
CA ARG A 20 -13.26 -5.54 -1.42
C ARG A 20 -13.72 -5.44 0.03
N VAL A 21 -12.89 -4.84 0.89
CA VAL A 21 -13.21 -4.70 2.31
C VAL A 21 -14.33 -3.66 2.49
N HIS A 22 -15.39 -4.04 3.21
CA HIS A 22 -16.60 -3.23 3.43
C HIS A 22 -17.24 -2.70 2.14
N ASN A 23 -17.18 -1.38 1.91
CA ASN A 23 -17.83 -0.69 0.78
C ASN A 23 -16.95 -0.61 -0.48
N LEU A 24 -15.76 -1.21 -0.47
CA LEU A 24 -14.85 -1.17 -1.62
C LEU A 24 -15.34 -2.06 -2.75
N LYS A 25 -15.48 -1.49 -3.94
CA LYS A 25 -16.04 -2.15 -5.13
C LYS A 25 -14.95 -2.69 -6.06
N ASN A 26 -14.12 -3.60 -5.56
CA ASN A 26 -12.97 -4.17 -6.30
C ASN A 26 -12.01 -3.08 -6.81
N LEU A 27 -11.48 -2.30 -5.87
CA LEU A 27 -10.61 -1.17 -6.18
C LEU A 27 -9.17 -1.63 -6.42
N ASP A 28 -8.60 -1.20 -7.54
CA ASP A 28 -7.18 -1.30 -7.84
C ASP A 28 -6.51 0.07 -7.65
N VAL A 29 -5.48 0.16 -6.81
CA VAL A 29 -4.76 1.41 -6.52
C VAL A 29 -3.26 1.20 -6.39
N SER A 30 -2.49 2.12 -6.94
CA SER A 30 -1.03 2.16 -6.84
C SER A 30 -0.62 3.38 -6.01
N ILE A 31 0.00 3.14 -4.85
CA ILE A 31 0.40 4.18 -3.91
C ILE A 31 1.94 4.33 -3.97
N PRO A 32 2.49 5.52 -4.28
CA PRO A 32 3.93 5.69 -4.36
C PRO A 32 4.58 5.52 -2.98
N LYS A 33 5.63 4.71 -2.89
CA LYS A 33 6.42 4.55 -1.66
C LYS A 33 7.23 5.82 -1.38
N ASN A 34 7.55 6.03 -0.10
CA ASN A 34 8.39 7.14 0.39
C ASN A 34 7.84 8.53 0.03
N LYS A 35 6.52 8.64 -0.08
CA LYS A 35 5.80 9.89 -0.33
C LYS A 35 4.70 10.05 0.72
N LEU A 36 4.40 11.30 1.06
CA LEU A 36 3.21 11.63 1.83
C LEU A 36 2.01 11.55 0.87
N VAL A 37 1.13 10.58 1.10
CA VAL A 37 -0.06 10.34 0.27
C VAL A 37 -1.30 10.63 1.09
N VAL A 38 -2.20 11.44 0.55
CA VAL A 38 -3.46 11.81 1.20
C VAL A 38 -4.62 11.11 0.49
N ILE A 39 -5.43 10.37 1.26
CA ILE A 39 -6.66 9.75 0.77
C ILE A 39 -7.84 10.64 1.16
N THR A 40 -8.58 11.16 0.19
CA THR A 40 -9.69 12.10 0.38
C THR A 40 -10.97 11.65 -0.33
N GLY A 41 -12.10 12.29 -0.01
CA GLY A 41 -13.43 11.95 -0.53
C GLY A 41 -14.56 12.06 0.49
N ILE A 42 -15.81 12.00 0.02
CA ILE A 42 -17.02 12.13 0.85
C ILE A 42 -17.12 11.08 1.96
N SER A 43 -17.85 11.36 3.04
CA SER A 43 -18.12 10.36 4.08
C SER A 43 -18.76 9.10 3.48
N GLY A 44 -18.36 7.91 3.96
CA GLY A 44 -18.83 6.63 3.42
C GLY A 44 -18.18 6.15 2.12
N SER A 45 -17.29 6.92 1.47
CA SER A 45 -16.65 6.53 0.20
C SER A 45 -15.63 5.38 0.30
N GLY A 46 -15.37 4.82 1.48
CA GLY A 46 -14.44 3.72 1.68
C GLY A 46 -12.98 4.13 2.00
N LYS A 47 -12.72 5.40 2.33
CA LYS A 47 -11.36 5.89 2.69
C LYS A 47 -10.75 5.11 3.86
N SER A 48 -11.48 5.02 4.97
CA SER A 48 -11.02 4.32 6.17
C SER A 48 -10.85 2.83 5.88
N SER A 49 -11.75 2.25 5.09
CA SER A 49 -11.65 0.85 4.67
C SER A 49 -10.42 0.56 3.81
N LEU A 50 -10.02 1.49 2.94
CA LEU A 50 -8.80 1.35 2.17
C LEU A 50 -7.55 1.58 3.03
N ALA A 51 -7.51 2.68 3.79
CA ALA A 51 -6.32 3.09 4.54
C ALA A 51 -6.04 2.20 5.75
N PHE A 52 -7.04 1.98 6.61
CA PHE A 52 -6.88 1.27 7.87
C PHE A 52 -7.19 -0.21 7.72
N ASP A 53 -8.38 -0.55 7.22
CA ASP A 53 -8.86 -1.94 7.24
C ASP A 53 -8.17 -2.81 6.18
N THR A 54 -7.66 -2.21 5.10
CA THR A 54 -6.94 -2.93 4.04
C THR A 54 -5.43 -2.73 4.15
N ILE A 55 -4.93 -1.52 3.90
CA ILE A 55 -3.48 -1.28 3.75
C ILE A 55 -2.75 -1.45 5.08
N PHE A 56 -3.22 -0.79 6.13
CA PHE A 56 -2.56 -0.85 7.44
C PHE A 56 -2.65 -2.25 8.06
N ALA A 57 -3.84 -2.88 8.04
CA ALA A 57 -4.03 -4.23 8.56
C ALA A 57 -3.12 -5.26 7.86
N GLU A 58 -3.08 -5.25 6.52
CA GLU A 58 -2.19 -6.16 5.77
C GLU A 58 -0.72 -5.85 5.97
N GLY A 59 -0.35 -4.57 6.04
CA GLY A 59 1.02 -4.15 6.32
C GLY A 59 1.50 -4.67 7.67
N GLN A 60 0.67 -4.50 8.72
CA GLN A 60 0.97 -5.00 10.06
C GLN A 60 1.03 -6.53 10.09
N ARG A 61 0.08 -7.23 9.46
CA ARG A 61 0.06 -8.70 9.39
C ARG A 61 1.34 -9.24 8.76
N ARG A 62 1.71 -8.76 7.57
CA ARG A 62 2.92 -9.20 6.86
C ARG A 62 4.20 -8.86 7.61
N TYR A 63 4.23 -7.71 8.29
CA TYR A 63 5.35 -7.34 9.14
C TYR A 63 5.53 -8.35 10.27
N MET A 64 4.45 -8.72 10.98
CA MET A 64 4.50 -9.72 12.04
C MET A 64 4.91 -11.10 11.52
N GLU A 65 4.38 -11.52 10.37
CA GLU A 65 4.75 -12.80 9.72
C GLU A 65 6.24 -12.86 9.37
N SER A 66 6.86 -11.72 9.08
CA SER A 66 8.29 -11.66 8.73
C SER A 66 9.23 -11.94 9.92
N PHE A 67 8.76 -11.86 11.16
CA PHE A 67 9.54 -12.23 12.37
C PHE A 67 9.24 -13.64 12.88
N ALA A 68 8.20 -14.27 12.36
CA ALA A 68 7.78 -15.61 12.77
C ALA A 68 8.41 -16.71 11.89
N ALA A 69 9.28 -16.35 10.94
CA ALA A 69 9.97 -17.24 10.00
C ALA A 69 11.44 -17.45 10.36
#